data_AF-A0A926Y905-F1
#
_entry.id   AF-A0A926Y905-F1
#
_cell.length_a   1.000
_cell.length_b   1.000
_cell.length_c   1.000
_cell.angle_alpha   90.00
_cell.angle_beta   90.00
_cell.angle_gamma   90.00
#
_symmetry.space_group_name_H-M   'P 1'
#
loop_
_entity.id
_entity.type
_entity.pdbx_description
1 polymer ?
#
loop_
_entity_poly.entity_id
_entity_poly.type
_entity_poly.pdbx_seq_one_letter_code
_entity_poly.pdbx_strand_id
1 'polypeptide(L)'
;MKRDRSQNKPLAVWLLANLTTMLLWKKLSKQVKEATSDNKFLHTLEDLEGVVSKVLSVIMVLVILASIWNLITFLLESLFTQQNEPFNKTLFKTFGLFLNVLIALEILENITAYLKKHVVQVELVIVTSIIAVARKIIILDLEKVEGDQVIGLGISVLCLSIGYWIVRRTNAKNDRD
;
A
#
# COMPACT_ATOMS: atom_id res chain seq x y z
N MET A 1 68.37 26.24 -1.97
CA MET A 1 67.70 25.01 -2.45
C MET A 1 67.70 23.97 -1.32
N LYS A 2 66.69 23.99 -0.43
CA LYS A 2 66.56 23.05 0.70
C LYS A 2 65.82 21.80 0.22
N ARG A 3 66.50 20.65 0.22
CA ARG A 3 65.89 19.33 -0.04
C ARG A 3 65.25 18.83 1.25
N ASP A 4 63.94 18.62 1.16
CA ASP A 4 63.08 18.02 2.17
C ASP A 4 63.51 16.56 2.44
N ARG A 5 63.72 16.21 3.72
CA ARG A 5 63.97 14.85 4.20
C ARG A 5 62.81 14.46 5.11
N SER A 6 61.65 14.23 4.53
CA SER A 6 60.50 13.69 5.27
C SER A 6 59.91 12.52 4.51
N GLN A 7 60.56 11.36 4.53
CA GLN A 7 59.89 10.07 4.27
C GLN A 7 60.78 8.88 4.59
N ASN A 8 60.73 8.39 5.83
CA ASN A 8 60.82 6.94 6.07
C ASN A 8 60.23 6.61 7.44
N LYS A 9 58.93 6.35 7.49
CA LYS A 9 58.31 5.75 8.68
C LYS A 9 58.60 4.24 8.64
N PRO A 10 59.09 3.60 9.73
CA PRO A 10 59.50 2.21 9.69
C PRO A 10 58.31 1.29 9.41
N LEU A 11 58.50 0.32 8.51
CA LEU A 11 57.47 -0.63 8.02
C LEU A 11 56.67 -1.30 9.16
N ALA A 12 57.28 -1.52 10.32
CA ALA A 12 56.63 -2.05 11.51
C ALA A 12 55.48 -1.16 12.06
N VAL A 13 55.62 0.17 11.98
CA VAL A 13 54.58 1.11 12.43
C VAL A 13 53.37 1.06 11.50
N TRP A 14 53.60 0.85 10.20
CA TRP A 14 52.51 0.70 9.23
C TRP A 14 51.75 -0.63 9.42
N LEU A 15 52.48 -1.72 9.73
CA LEU A 15 51.88 -3.03 10.00
C LEU A 15 51.07 -3.06 11.30
N LEU A 16 51.56 -2.46 12.38
CA LEU A 16 50.83 -2.37 13.65
C LEU A 16 49.60 -1.46 13.56
N ALA A 17 49.69 -0.36 12.80
CA ALA A 17 48.55 0.50 12.52
C ALA A 17 47.47 -0.23 11.73
N ASN A 18 47.85 -1.04 10.73
CA ASN A 18 46.87 -1.79 9.93
C ASN A 18 46.23 -2.96 10.72
N LEU A 19 46.97 -3.59 11.64
CA LEU A 19 46.44 -4.66 12.48
C LEU A 19 45.44 -4.13 13.53
N THR A 20 45.75 -2.97 14.12
CA THR A 20 44.86 -2.30 15.08
C THR A 20 43.60 -1.78 14.40
N THR A 21 43.70 -1.17 13.21
CA THR A 21 42.51 -0.79 12.43
C THR A 21 41.67 -2.02 12.10
N MET A 22 42.27 -3.13 11.66
CA MET A 22 41.51 -4.35 11.34
C MET A 22 40.75 -4.93 12.54
N LEU A 23 41.35 -4.92 13.74
CA LEU A 23 40.70 -5.37 14.97
C LEU A 23 39.60 -4.39 15.45
N LEU A 24 39.83 -3.08 15.30
CA LEU A 24 38.87 -2.03 15.64
C LEU A 24 37.66 -2.06 14.70
N TRP A 25 37.88 -2.25 13.40
CA TRP A 25 36.84 -2.44 12.40
C TRP A 25 36.01 -3.70 12.64
N LYS A 26 36.65 -4.80 13.06
CA LYS A 26 35.95 -6.04 13.42
C LYS A 26 35.13 -5.91 14.71
N LYS A 27 35.59 -5.08 15.65
CA LYS A 27 34.86 -4.78 16.90
C LYS A 27 33.71 -3.80 16.66
N LEU A 28 33.91 -2.79 15.81
CA LEU A 28 32.87 -1.86 15.35
C LEU A 28 31.80 -2.58 14.54
N SER A 29 32.16 -3.47 13.60
CA SER A 29 31.18 -4.22 12.82
C SER A 29 30.37 -5.18 13.69
N LYS A 30 30.99 -5.78 14.71
CA LYS A 30 30.30 -6.62 15.69
C LYS A 30 29.37 -5.79 16.59
N GLN A 31 29.78 -4.59 17.01
CA GLN A 31 28.94 -3.69 17.80
C GLN A 31 27.80 -3.06 17.02
N VAL A 32 27.98 -2.75 15.72
CA VAL A 32 26.88 -2.35 14.84
C VAL A 32 25.89 -3.50 14.66
N LYS A 33 26.37 -4.73 14.47
CA LYS A 33 25.54 -5.94 14.35
C LYS A 33 24.83 -6.34 15.66
N GLU A 34 25.37 -5.97 16.81
CA GLU A 34 24.77 -6.19 18.15
C GLU A 34 23.85 -5.02 18.56
N ALA A 35 24.05 -3.80 18.05
CA ALA A 35 23.18 -2.64 18.26
C ALA A 35 21.88 -2.70 17.43
N THR A 36 21.88 -3.41 16.29
CA THR A 36 20.67 -3.97 15.66
C THR A 36 20.29 -5.27 16.36
N SER A 37 19.92 -5.17 17.63
CA SER A 37 19.24 -6.25 18.34
C SER A 37 17.87 -6.47 17.67
N ASP A 38 17.91 -7.19 16.56
CA ASP A 38 16.87 -7.31 15.54
C ASP A 38 15.50 -7.65 16.15
N ASN A 39 15.44 -8.53 17.15
CA ASN A 39 14.16 -8.98 17.69
C ASN A 39 13.40 -7.91 18.48
N LYS A 40 14.06 -7.07 19.31
CA LYS A 40 13.33 -6.04 20.08
C LYS A 40 12.77 -4.95 19.17
N PHE A 41 13.53 -4.57 18.15
CA PHE A 41 13.09 -3.59 17.16
C PHE A 41 11.93 -4.14 16.32
N LEU A 42 12.04 -5.38 15.82
CA LEU A 42 10.99 -6.03 15.06
C LEU A 42 9.69 -6.20 15.87
N HIS A 43 9.77 -6.63 17.14
CA HIS A 43 8.58 -6.72 17.99
C HIS A 43 7.92 -5.36 18.25
N THR A 44 8.71 -4.29 18.40
CA THR A 44 8.14 -2.93 18.55
C THR A 44 7.41 -2.49 17.28
N LEU A 45 7.92 -2.88 16.10
CA LEU A 45 7.25 -2.62 14.83
C LEU A 45 5.96 -3.42 14.70
N GLU A 46 5.95 -4.71 15.02
CA GLU A 46 4.75 -5.56 14.98
C GLU A 46 3.63 -5.01 15.90
N ASP A 47 3.99 -4.59 17.12
CA ASP A 47 3.05 -3.96 18.05
C ASP A 47 2.51 -2.64 17.51
N LEU A 48 3.39 -1.81 16.92
CA LEU A 48 3.01 -0.54 16.31
C LEU A 48 2.08 -0.75 15.11
N GLU A 49 2.39 -1.71 14.24
CA GLU A 49 1.54 -2.07 13.09
C GLU A 49 0.14 -2.51 13.54
N GLY A 50 0.06 -3.29 14.62
CA GLY A 50 -1.21 -3.68 15.23
C GLY A 50 -2.01 -2.49 15.76
N VAL A 51 -1.36 -1.54 16.42
CA VAL A 51 -2.00 -0.29 16.90
C VAL A 51 -2.49 0.56 15.73
N VAL A 52 -1.65 0.79 14.73
CA VAL A 52 -2.01 1.55 13.52
C VAL A 52 -3.20 0.93 12.81
N SER A 53 -3.22 -0.40 12.65
CA SER A 53 -4.30 -1.12 11.98
C SER A 53 -5.63 -1.02 12.73
N LYS A 54 -5.61 -1.04 14.07
CA LYS A 54 -6.82 -0.82 14.90
C LYS A 54 -7.36 0.59 14.74
N VAL A 55 -6.48 1.60 14.78
CA VAL A 55 -6.86 3.00 14.56
C VAL A 55 -7.46 3.18 13.17
N LEU A 56 -6.83 2.61 12.15
CA LEU A 56 -7.31 2.68 10.78
C LEU A 56 -8.67 1.99 10.59
N SER A 57 -8.90 0.85 11.26
CA SER A 57 -10.19 0.16 11.26
C SER A 57 -11.31 1.04 11.85
N VAL A 58 -11.07 1.70 12.98
CA VAL A 58 -12.05 2.61 13.61
C VAL A 58 -12.34 3.80 12.70
N ILE A 59 -11.30 4.42 12.12
CA ILE A 59 -11.47 5.51 11.16
C ILE A 59 -12.30 5.05 9.97
N MET A 60 -12.06 3.85 9.44
CA MET A 60 -12.83 3.34 8.31
C MET A 60 -14.30 3.09 8.64
N VAL A 61 -14.62 2.63 9.84
CA VAL A 61 -16.03 2.54 10.28
C VAL A 61 -16.70 3.92 10.26
N LEU A 62 -16.01 4.97 10.71
CA LEU A 62 -16.54 6.34 10.64
C LEU A 62 -16.74 6.82 9.19
N VAL A 63 -15.79 6.52 8.30
CA VAL A 63 -15.91 6.84 6.87
C VAL A 63 -17.09 6.13 6.22
N ILE A 64 -17.34 4.86 6.57
CA ILE A 64 -18.51 4.11 6.09
C ILE A 64 -19.79 4.78 6.55
N LEU A 65 -19.91 5.12 7.84
CA LEU A 65 -21.09 5.80 8.38
C LEU A 65 -21.33 7.15 7.69
N ALA A 66 -20.28 7.96 7.51
CA ALA A 66 -20.37 9.24 6.80
C ALA A 66 -20.78 9.05 5.32
N SER A 67 -20.28 8.01 4.67
CA SER A 67 -20.62 7.69 3.27
C SER A 67 -22.07 7.25 3.12
N ILE A 68 -22.57 6.43 4.05
CA ILE A 68 -23.98 6.02 4.11
C ILE A 68 -24.87 7.25 4.37
N TRP A 69 -24.48 8.11 5.30
CA TRP A 69 -25.21 9.35 5.58
C TRP A 69 -25.34 10.21 4.33
N ASN A 70 -24.21 10.46 3.65
CA ASN A 70 -24.18 11.23 2.40
C ASN A 70 -25.03 10.61 1.29
N LEU A 71 -25.04 9.28 1.18
CA LEU A 71 -25.89 8.56 0.23
C LEU A 71 -27.38 8.76 0.56
N ILE A 72 -27.77 8.63 1.83
CA ILE A 72 -29.15 8.82 2.27
C ILE A 72 -29.61 10.24 2.00
N THR A 73 -28.82 11.25 2.38
CA THR A 73 -29.18 12.66 2.15
C THR A 73 -29.31 12.95 0.66
N PHE A 74 -28.39 12.45 -0.17
CA PHE A 74 -28.46 12.61 -1.62
C PHE A 74 -29.73 11.97 -2.21
N LEU A 75 -30.11 10.77 -1.76
CA LEU A 75 -31.32 10.08 -2.22
C LEU A 75 -32.59 10.83 -1.80
N LEU A 76 -32.66 11.32 -0.56
CA LEU A 76 -33.80 12.10 -0.09
C LEU A 76 -33.95 13.40 -0.89
N GLU A 77 -32.86 14.14 -1.09
CA GLU A 77 -32.86 15.35 -1.91
C GLU A 77 -33.29 15.04 -3.36
N SER A 78 -32.79 13.95 -3.94
CA SER A 78 -33.13 13.55 -5.31
C SER A 78 -34.60 13.14 -5.48
N LEU A 79 -35.25 12.62 -4.42
CA LEU A 79 -36.65 12.18 -4.45
C LEU A 79 -37.64 13.32 -4.16
N PHE A 80 -37.33 14.19 -3.20
CA PHE A 80 -38.26 15.22 -2.73
C PHE A 80 -38.07 16.58 -3.40
N THR A 81 -36.87 16.90 -3.86
CA THR A 81 -36.59 18.10 -4.62
C THR A 81 -36.62 17.72 -6.09
N GLN A 82 -37.62 18.19 -6.83
CA GLN A 82 -37.72 17.98 -8.27
C GLN A 82 -36.55 18.69 -8.96
N GLN A 83 -35.43 18.00 -9.05
CA GLN A 83 -34.19 18.52 -9.60
C GLN A 83 -34.30 18.49 -11.13
N ASN A 84 -34.06 19.62 -11.78
CA ASN A 84 -34.07 19.76 -13.25
C ASN A 84 -32.90 19.01 -13.95
N GLU A 85 -32.17 18.16 -13.23
CA GLU A 85 -31.06 17.39 -13.80
C GLU A 85 -31.60 16.17 -14.57
N PRO A 86 -31.01 15.82 -15.72
CA PRO A 86 -31.38 14.61 -16.46
C PRO A 86 -31.26 13.37 -15.58
N PHE A 87 -32.26 12.48 -15.65
CA PHE A 87 -32.32 11.23 -14.87
C PHE A 87 -31.01 10.42 -14.92
N ASN A 88 -30.38 10.32 -16.10
CA ASN A 88 -29.12 9.59 -16.28
C ASN A 88 -27.97 10.16 -15.42
N LYS A 89 -27.85 11.49 -15.32
CA LYS A 89 -26.81 12.11 -14.49
C LYS A 89 -27.05 11.85 -13.01
N THR A 90 -28.29 11.92 -12.55
CA THR A 90 -28.65 11.59 -11.17
C THR A 90 -28.37 10.12 -10.87
N LEU A 91 -28.68 9.21 -11.80
CA LEU A 91 -28.42 7.78 -11.68
C LEU A 91 -26.92 7.47 -11.56
N PHE A 92 -26.07 8.04 -12.43
CA PHE A 92 -24.63 7.86 -12.36
C PHE A 92 -24.01 8.42 -11.07
N LYS A 93 -24.49 9.58 -10.59
CA LYS A 93 -24.09 10.13 -9.29
C LYS A 93 -24.46 9.19 -8.14
N THR A 94 -25.70 8.68 -8.13
CA THR A 94 -26.16 7.70 -7.15
C THR A 94 -25.27 6.46 -7.14
N PHE A 95 -25.00 5.86 -8.30
CA PHE A 95 -24.10 4.71 -8.39
C PHE A 95 -22.69 5.04 -7.88
N GLY A 96 -22.15 6.22 -8.18
CA GLY A 96 -20.88 6.68 -7.62
C GLY A 96 -20.88 6.70 -6.09
N LEU A 97 -21.95 7.20 -5.47
CA LEU A 97 -22.09 7.22 -4.01
C LEU A 97 -22.24 5.82 -3.41
N PHE A 98 -23.03 4.93 -4.03
CA PHE A 98 -23.13 3.53 -3.63
C PHE A 98 -21.78 2.82 -3.70
N LEU A 99 -21.05 2.99 -4.80
CA LEU A 99 -19.78 2.35 -5.01
C LEU A 99 -18.71 2.92 -4.04
N ASN A 100 -18.80 4.18 -3.61
CA ASN A 100 -17.95 4.72 -2.54
C ASN A 100 -18.13 3.97 -1.21
N VAL A 101 -19.37 3.60 -0.87
CA VAL A 101 -19.66 2.78 0.32
C VAL A 101 -19.03 1.39 0.18
N LEU A 102 -19.12 0.77 -1.00
CA LEU A 102 -18.53 -0.55 -1.25
C LEU A 102 -17.00 -0.56 -1.11
N ILE A 103 -16.30 0.45 -1.63
CA ILE A 103 -14.84 0.58 -1.44
C ILE A 103 -14.50 0.69 0.05
N ALA A 104 -15.27 1.48 0.80
CA ALA A 104 -15.00 1.66 2.22
C ALA A 104 -15.16 0.34 2.99
N LEU A 105 -16.14 -0.48 2.62
CA LEU A 105 -16.32 -1.83 3.15
C LEU A 105 -15.18 -2.77 2.74
N GLU A 106 -14.74 -2.74 1.47
CA GLU A 106 -13.59 -3.52 0.99
C GLU A 106 -12.30 -3.17 1.73
N ILE A 107 -12.01 -1.88 1.92
CA ILE A 107 -10.84 -1.43 2.67
C ILE A 107 -10.92 -1.92 4.12
N LEU A 108 -12.10 -1.83 4.76
CA LEU A 108 -12.30 -2.36 6.11
C LEU A 108 -12.07 -3.87 6.17
N GLU A 109 -12.50 -4.63 5.16
CA GLU A 109 -12.23 -6.06 5.04
C GLU A 109 -10.72 -6.34 4.92
N ASN A 110 -10.00 -5.57 4.09
CA ASN A 110 -8.54 -5.69 3.95
C ASN A 110 -7.81 -5.46 5.28
N ILE A 111 -8.19 -4.40 6.01
CA ILE A 111 -7.61 -4.08 7.32
C ILE A 111 -7.94 -5.17 8.34
N THR A 112 -9.19 -5.65 8.34
CA THR A 112 -9.63 -6.70 9.26
C THR A 112 -8.94 -8.03 8.97
N ALA A 113 -8.71 -8.35 7.70
CA ALA A 113 -7.95 -9.52 7.26
C ALA A 113 -6.50 -9.45 7.77
N TYR A 114 -5.88 -8.27 7.71
CA TYR A 114 -4.56 -8.04 8.29
C TYR A 114 -4.58 -8.20 9.82
N LEU A 115 -5.55 -7.60 10.53
CA LEU A 115 -5.67 -7.74 11.99
C LEU A 115 -5.88 -9.20 12.45
N LYS A 116 -6.47 -10.06 11.61
CA LYS A 116 -6.71 -11.48 11.92
C LYS A 116 -5.50 -12.38 11.66
N LYS A 117 -4.75 -12.12 10.59
CA LYS A 117 -3.67 -13.01 10.13
C LYS A 117 -2.26 -12.41 10.27
N HIS A 118 -2.15 -11.15 10.70
CA HIS A 118 -0.91 -10.36 10.73
C HIS A 118 -0.14 -10.35 9.41
N VAL A 119 -0.84 -10.57 8.29
CA VAL A 119 -0.27 -10.62 6.95
C VAL A 119 -1.23 -9.96 5.98
N VAL A 120 -0.71 -9.07 5.14
CA VAL A 120 -1.48 -8.46 4.05
C VAL A 120 -1.72 -9.52 2.97
N GLN A 121 -2.98 -9.83 2.73
CA GLN A 121 -3.36 -10.78 1.68
C GLN A 121 -3.24 -10.11 0.31
N VAL A 122 -2.11 -10.35 -0.38
CA VAL A 122 -1.82 -9.75 -1.70
C VAL A 122 -2.93 -10.04 -2.71
N GLU A 123 -3.52 -11.24 -2.65
CA GLU A 123 -4.66 -11.61 -3.50
C GLU A 123 -5.85 -10.66 -3.35
N LEU A 124 -6.21 -10.34 -2.10
CA LEU A 124 -7.30 -9.45 -1.77
C LEU A 124 -7.00 -8.00 -2.22
N VAL A 125 -5.77 -7.54 -2.05
CA VAL A 125 -5.35 -6.20 -2.52
C VAL A 125 -5.47 -6.07 -4.04
N ILE A 126 -5.08 -7.10 -4.80
CA ILE A 126 -5.22 -7.08 -6.27
C ILE A 126 -6.70 -7.08 -6.68
N VAL A 127 -7.54 -7.88 -6.01
CA VAL A 127 -8.99 -7.89 -6.26
C VAL A 127 -9.59 -6.50 -6.02
N THR A 128 -9.27 -5.84 -4.90
CA THR A 128 -9.74 -4.47 -4.65
C THR A 128 -9.24 -3.46 -5.70
N SER A 129 -8.04 -3.67 -6.27
CA SER A 129 -7.53 -2.83 -7.36
C SER A 129 -8.33 -3.02 -8.66
N ILE A 130 -8.70 -4.26 -9.00
CA ILE A 130 -9.56 -4.56 -10.15
C ILE A 130 -10.93 -3.91 -9.98
N ILE A 131 -11.54 -4.05 -8.80
CA ILE A 131 -12.85 -3.45 -8.49
C ILE A 131 -12.78 -1.92 -8.58
N ALA A 132 -11.72 -1.30 -8.06
CA ALA A 132 -11.52 0.14 -8.13
C ALA A 132 -11.49 0.66 -9.58
N VAL A 133 -10.80 -0.03 -10.49
CA VAL A 133 -10.78 0.32 -11.92
C VAL A 133 -12.13 0.04 -12.58
N ALA A 134 -12.75 -1.11 -12.29
CA ALA A 134 -14.06 -1.48 -12.82
C ALA A 134 -15.13 -0.43 -12.46
N ARG A 135 -15.11 0.09 -11.22
CA ARG A 135 -16.00 1.19 -10.79
C ARG A 135 -15.86 2.42 -11.67
N LYS A 136 -14.63 2.80 -12.01
CA LYS A 136 -14.35 3.98 -12.84
C LYS A 136 -14.89 3.80 -14.27
N ILE A 137 -14.91 2.56 -14.77
CA ILE A 137 -15.53 2.19 -16.05
C ILE A 137 -17.07 2.27 -15.96
N ILE A 138 -17.69 1.78 -14.88
CA ILE A 138 -19.15 1.78 -14.70
C ILE A 138 -19.73 3.19 -14.66
N ILE A 139 -19.03 4.15 -14.05
CA ILE A 139 -19.50 5.54 -13.91
C ILE A 139 -19.10 6.40 -15.13
N LEU A 140 -18.35 5.85 -16.08
CA LEU A 140 -17.79 6.61 -17.20
C LEU A 140 -18.89 7.10 -18.15
N ASP A 141 -18.85 8.39 -18.48
CA ASP A 141 -19.72 8.99 -19.49
C ASP A 141 -18.99 9.00 -20.84
N LEU A 142 -19.31 8.03 -21.70
CA LEU A 142 -18.65 7.82 -22.99
C LEU A 142 -18.82 9.00 -23.97
N GLU A 143 -19.80 9.88 -23.74
CA GLU A 143 -19.97 11.08 -24.58
C GLU A 143 -18.93 12.17 -24.27
N LYS A 144 -18.30 12.12 -23.09
CA LYS A 144 -17.34 13.13 -22.61
C LYS A 144 -15.90 12.66 -22.57
N VAL A 145 -15.65 11.41 -22.93
CA VAL A 145 -14.37 10.73 -22.67
C VAL A 145 -13.73 10.36 -23.99
N GLU A 146 -12.46 10.71 -24.14
CA GLU A 146 -11.66 10.36 -25.31
C GLU A 146 -11.38 8.85 -25.37
N GLY A 147 -11.33 8.29 -26.57
CA GLY A 147 -11.20 6.84 -26.78
C GLY A 147 -9.88 6.26 -26.23
N ASP A 148 -8.83 7.06 -26.16
CA ASP A 148 -7.54 6.69 -25.56
C ASP A 148 -7.66 6.38 -24.06
N GLN A 149 -8.49 7.13 -23.33
CA GLN A 149 -8.75 6.92 -21.91
C GLN A 149 -9.47 5.58 -21.67
N VAL A 150 -10.42 5.24 -22.53
CA VAL A 150 -11.15 3.96 -22.47
C VAL A 150 -10.20 2.79 -22.75
N ILE A 151 -9.31 2.93 -23.75
CA ILE A 151 -8.28 1.94 -24.05
C ILE A 151 -7.32 1.77 -22.86
N GLY A 152 -6.88 2.88 -22.26
CA GLY A 152 -6.01 2.86 -21.08
C GLY A 152 -6.64 2.14 -19.87
N LEU A 153 -7.95 2.34 -19.64
CA LEU A 153 -8.70 1.61 -18.62
C LEU A 153 -8.78 0.11 -18.95
N GLY A 154 -9.03 -0.25 -20.21
CA GLY A 154 -9.05 -1.64 -20.67
C GLY A 154 -7.70 -2.36 -20.47
N ILE A 155 -6.60 -1.70 -20.84
CA ILE A 155 -5.24 -2.23 -20.62
C ILE A 155 -4.96 -2.38 -19.12
N SER A 156 -5.37 -1.42 -18.29
CA SER A 156 -5.18 -1.48 -16.84
C SER A 156 -5.89 -2.70 -16.23
N VAL A 157 -7.15 -2.96 -16.62
CA VAL A 157 -7.91 -4.13 -16.17
C VAL A 157 -7.22 -5.43 -16.62
N LEU A 158 -6.72 -5.48 -17.86
CA LEU A 158 -6.01 -6.65 -18.38
C LEU A 158 -4.72 -6.93 -17.59
N CYS A 159 -3.90 -5.91 -17.33
CA CYS A 159 -2.68 -6.04 -16.54
C CYS A 159 -2.96 -6.51 -15.10
N LEU A 160 -3.97 -5.94 -14.44
CA LEU A 160 -4.37 -6.34 -13.09
C LEU A 160 -4.90 -7.78 -13.05
N SER A 161 -5.68 -8.18 -14.07
CA SER A 161 -6.21 -9.55 -14.19
C SER A 161 -5.10 -10.58 -14.38
N ILE A 162 -4.08 -10.25 -15.19
CA ILE A 162 -2.89 -11.10 -15.35
C ILE A 162 -2.12 -11.18 -14.04
N GLY A 163 -1.93 -10.07 -13.33
CA GLY A 163 -1.29 -10.04 -12.02
C GLY A 163 -2.01 -10.93 -11.00
N TYR A 164 -3.35 -10.84 -10.94
CA TYR A 164 -4.18 -11.71 -10.11
C TYR A 164 -3.98 -13.19 -10.45
N TRP A 165 -4.00 -13.54 -11.74
CA TRP A 165 -3.80 -14.91 -12.19
C TRP A 165 -2.45 -15.48 -11.77
N ILE A 166 -1.37 -14.70 -11.89
CA ILE A 166 -0.01 -15.11 -11.49
C ILE A 166 0.08 -15.35 -9.99
N VAL A 167 -0.42 -14.41 -9.17
CA VAL A 167 -0.39 -14.52 -7.70
C VAL A 167 -1.22 -15.72 -7.25
N ARG A 168 -2.44 -15.88 -7.78
CA ARG A 168 -3.32 -17.01 -7.46
C ARG A 168 -2.66 -18.35 -7.80
N ARG A 169 -2.01 -18.46 -8.95
CA ARG A 169 -1.35 -19.69 -9.39
C ARG A 169 -0.13 -20.03 -8.55
N THR A 170 0.62 -19.03 -8.11
CA THR A 170 1.79 -19.20 -7.24
C THR A 170 1.38 -19.70 -5.86
N ASN A 171 0.38 -19.07 -5.24
CA ASN A 171 -0.14 -19.49 -3.94
C ASN A 171 -0.75 -20.90 -3.99
N ALA A 172 -1.53 -21.21 -5.03
CA ALA A 172 -2.14 -22.53 -5.20
C ALA A 172 -1.15 -23.68 -5.46
N LYS A 173 0.11 -23.37 -5.81
CA LYS A 173 1.20 -24.34 -5.91
C LYS A 173 1.84 -24.56 -4.54
N ASN A 174 2.03 -23.49 -3.77
CA ASN A 174 2.68 -23.54 -2.47
C ASN A 174 1.86 -24.31 -1.40
N ASP A 175 0.54 -24.40 -1.57
CA ASP A 175 -0.34 -25.21 -0.70
C ASP A 175 -0.33 -26.73 -1.03
N ARG A 176 0.35 -27.16 -2.10
CA ARG A 176 0.39 -28.56 -2.55
C ARG A 176 1.74 -29.25 -2.33
N ASP A 177 2.75 -28.52 -1.87
CA ASP A 177 4.09 -29.01 -1.51
C ASP A 177 4.23 -29.02 0.02
#